data_AF-A0A9P6CJS1-F1
#
_entry.id   AF-A0A9P6CJS1-F1
#
_cell.length_a   1.000
_cell.length_b   1.000
_cell.length_c   1.000
_cell.angle_alpha   90.00
_cell.angle_beta   90.00
_cell.angle_gamma   90.00
#
_symmetry.space_group_name_H-M   'P 1'
#
loop_
_entity.id
_entity.type
_entity.pdbx_description
1 polymer ?
#
loop_
_entity_poly.entity_id
_entity_poly.type
_entity_poly.pdbx_seq_one_letter_code
_entity_poly.pdbx_strand_id
1 'polypeptide(L)'
;MFLMEIRDRSFPLLLRKTGDATPLLHAMRIGQSHRDVAIVLLGAFSRWVNHLNDDDISKPRTKMILKALRTNLKLAIDYGLAKSQSDLTASFLQTLIMSEGDKWVWAQVSSISRALSAGNVGQPVKAADSAVRRFATKELGKAHAIATLEDYIANATGDLLMLGAWSNALETIQGEIIPSYYFARDDRVYKAFVDRLDRHKLTIQTSLTRRLKWQLRILRTVLAGRTTTYRRKVELLAVELDDGDGV
;
A
#
# COMPACT_ATOMS: atom_id res chain seq x y z
N MET A 1 -12.37 -17.52 -25.02
CA MET A 1 -12.62 -17.64 -23.56
C MET A 1 -11.39 -18.26 -22.95
N PHE A 2 -10.56 -17.44 -22.30
CA PHE A 2 -9.25 -17.89 -21.81
C PHE A 2 -9.38 -18.48 -20.40
N LEU A 3 -8.56 -19.49 -20.09
CA LEU A 3 -8.55 -20.19 -18.80
C LEU A 3 -8.38 -19.22 -17.60
N MET A 4 -7.71 -18.09 -17.83
CA MET A 4 -7.59 -16.98 -16.87
C MET A 4 -8.93 -16.29 -16.56
N GLU A 5 -9.80 -16.06 -17.56
CA GLU A 5 -11.10 -15.41 -17.35
C GLU A 5 -12.07 -16.30 -16.55
N ILE A 6 -12.07 -17.61 -16.83
CA ILE A 6 -12.90 -18.58 -16.10
C ILE A 6 -12.43 -18.66 -14.64
N ARG A 7 -11.11 -18.66 -14.42
CA ARG A 7 -10.50 -18.63 -13.09
C ARG A 7 -10.88 -17.36 -12.33
N ASP A 8 -10.76 -16.19 -12.94
CA ASP A 8 -11.01 -14.92 -12.26
C ASP A 8 -12.51 -14.74 -11.95
N ARG A 9 -13.40 -15.20 -12.84
CA ARG A 9 -14.85 -15.30 -12.57
C ARG A 9 -15.19 -16.28 -11.44
N SER A 10 -14.40 -17.34 -11.30
CA SER A 10 -14.60 -18.39 -10.29
C SER A 10 -13.85 -18.14 -8.98
N PHE A 11 -12.98 -17.13 -8.91
CA PHE A 11 -12.19 -16.79 -7.72
C PHE A 11 -13.02 -16.69 -6.42
N PRO A 12 -14.24 -16.11 -6.42
CA PRO A 12 -15.05 -16.06 -5.21
C PRO A 12 -15.36 -17.44 -4.60
N LEU A 13 -15.31 -18.53 -5.38
CA LEU A 13 -15.49 -19.90 -4.88
C LEU A 13 -14.37 -20.30 -3.90
N LEU A 14 -13.16 -19.75 -4.04
CA LEU A 14 -12.04 -20.01 -3.13
C LEU A 14 -12.22 -19.34 -1.76
N LEU A 15 -13.10 -18.35 -1.67
CA LEU A 15 -13.38 -17.59 -0.44
C LEU A 15 -14.69 -18.03 0.23
N ARG A 16 -15.53 -18.77 -0.49
CA ARG A 16 -16.81 -19.26 0.01
C ARG A 16 -16.56 -20.40 0.99
N LYS A 17 -17.37 -20.45 2.06
CA LYS A 17 -17.41 -21.62 2.95
C LYS A 17 -18.15 -22.77 2.28
N THR A 18 -17.57 -23.96 2.35
CA THR A 18 -18.23 -25.22 2.02
C THR A 18 -18.31 -26.03 3.30
N GLY A 19 -19.52 -26.14 3.87
CA GLY A 19 -19.67 -26.59 5.26
C GLY A 19 -19.26 -25.48 6.25
N ASP A 20 -18.36 -25.78 7.17
CA ASP A 20 -17.93 -24.87 8.24
C ASP A 20 -16.63 -24.10 7.93
N ALA A 21 -15.92 -24.47 6.86
CA ALA A 21 -14.60 -23.93 6.50
C ALA A 21 -14.53 -23.40 5.07
N THR A 22 -13.64 -22.42 4.84
CA THR A 22 -13.18 -22.06 3.49
C THR A 22 -12.15 -23.10 3.01
N PRO A 23 -11.91 -23.23 1.69
CA PRO A 23 -10.86 -24.11 1.17
C PRO A 23 -9.49 -23.91 1.85
N LEU A 24 -9.09 -22.66 2.09
CA LEU A 24 -7.82 -22.37 2.78
C LEU A 24 -7.86 -22.85 4.24
N LEU A 25 -8.92 -22.53 4.99
CA LEU A 25 -9.05 -22.98 6.38
C LEU A 25 -9.06 -24.51 6.49
N HIS A 26 -9.74 -25.18 5.57
CA HIS A 26 -9.79 -26.63 5.52
C HIS A 26 -8.38 -27.23 5.30
N ALA A 27 -7.64 -26.74 4.31
CA ALA A 27 -6.26 -27.18 4.07
C ALA A 27 -5.35 -26.96 5.29
N MET A 28 -5.46 -25.80 5.95
CA MET A 28 -4.69 -25.50 7.16
C MET A 28 -5.05 -26.42 8.35
N ARG A 29 -6.32 -26.79 8.50
CA ARG A 29 -6.79 -27.68 9.58
C ARG A 29 -6.29 -29.12 9.42
N ILE A 30 -6.12 -29.61 8.18
CA ILE A 30 -5.54 -30.93 7.95
C ILE A 30 -4.06 -30.96 8.36
N GLY A 31 -3.36 -29.83 8.21
CA GLY A 31 -1.98 -29.66 8.66
C GLY A 31 -0.95 -29.92 7.57
N GLN A 32 0.21 -30.47 7.96
CA GLN A 32 1.42 -30.44 7.13
C GLN A 32 1.26 -31.15 5.76
N SER A 33 0.42 -32.19 5.68
CA SER A 33 0.18 -32.92 4.42
C SER A 33 -0.52 -32.08 3.34
N HIS A 34 -1.17 -30.97 3.71
CA HIS A 34 -1.88 -30.07 2.80
C HIS A 34 -1.29 -28.66 2.79
N ARG A 35 -0.06 -28.51 3.31
CA ARG A 35 0.63 -27.21 3.34
C ARG A 35 0.82 -26.63 1.95
N ASP A 36 1.17 -27.44 0.97
CA ASP A 36 1.36 -26.99 -0.41
C ASP A 36 0.06 -26.48 -1.03
N VAL A 37 -1.07 -27.09 -0.69
CA VAL A 37 -2.40 -26.62 -1.10
C VAL A 37 -2.68 -25.24 -0.51
N ALA A 38 -2.38 -25.04 0.78
CA ALA A 38 -2.52 -23.73 1.42
C ALA A 38 -1.63 -22.68 0.74
N ILE A 39 -0.38 -23.03 0.39
CA ILE A 39 0.55 -22.15 -0.34
C ILE A 39 -0.02 -21.78 -1.72
N VAL A 40 -0.53 -22.75 -2.49
CA VAL A 40 -1.14 -22.50 -3.80
C VAL A 40 -2.34 -21.56 -3.69
N LEU A 41 -3.20 -21.75 -2.68
CA LEU A 41 -4.34 -20.86 -2.44
C LEU A 41 -3.90 -19.44 -2.08
N LEU A 42 -2.89 -19.29 -1.23
CA LEU A 42 -2.31 -17.98 -0.89
C LEU A 42 -1.66 -17.30 -2.10
N GLY A 43 -1.00 -18.06 -2.97
CA GLY A 43 -0.48 -17.56 -4.24
C GLY A 43 -1.60 -17.05 -5.16
N ALA A 44 -2.72 -17.79 -5.26
CA ALA A 44 -3.89 -17.35 -6.01
C ALA A 44 -4.50 -16.07 -5.44
N PHE A 45 -4.52 -15.93 -4.11
CA PHE A 45 -5.01 -14.76 -3.39
C PHE A 45 -4.16 -13.52 -3.68
N SER A 46 -2.84 -13.62 -3.51
CA SER A 46 -1.92 -12.53 -3.80
C SER A 46 -2.00 -12.10 -5.27
N ARG A 47 -2.04 -13.07 -6.19
CA ARG A 47 -2.18 -12.79 -7.62
C ARG A 47 -3.48 -12.02 -7.92
N TRP A 48 -4.61 -12.43 -7.36
CA TRP A 48 -5.89 -11.78 -7.61
C TRP A 48 -5.90 -10.30 -7.14
N VAL A 49 -5.32 -10.02 -5.97
CA VAL A 49 -5.19 -8.63 -5.44
C VAL A 49 -4.33 -7.76 -6.35
N ASN A 50 -3.22 -8.30 -6.84
CA ASN A 50 -2.29 -7.57 -7.70
C ASN A 50 -2.86 -7.28 -9.10
N HIS A 51 -3.74 -8.15 -9.60
CA HIS A 51 -4.37 -8.02 -10.92
C HIS A 51 -5.78 -7.40 -10.88
N LEU A 52 -6.25 -6.95 -9.71
CA LEU A 52 -7.53 -6.28 -9.61
C LEU A 52 -7.49 -4.93 -10.35
N ASN A 53 -8.38 -4.77 -11.32
CA ASN A 53 -8.54 -3.55 -12.11
C ASN A 53 -9.11 -2.42 -11.26
N ASP A 54 -8.70 -1.19 -11.57
CA ASP A 54 -9.06 -0.01 -10.78
C ASP A 54 -10.57 0.28 -10.83
N ASP A 55 -11.19 0.13 -12.00
CA ASP A 55 -12.64 0.30 -12.20
C ASP A 55 -13.49 -0.71 -11.41
N ASP A 56 -12.90 -1.84 -11.05
CA ASP A 56 -13.58 -2.89 -10.30
C ASP A 56 -13.50 -2.67 -8.78
N ILE A 57 -12.53 -1.90 -8.28
CA ILE A 57 -12.27 -1.75 -6.83
C ILE A 57 -13.45 -1.06 -6.12
N SER A 58 -14.08 -0.08 -6.77
CA SER A 58 -15.21 0.67 -6.21
C SER A 58 -16.50 -0.16 -6.14
N LYS A 59 -16.60 -1.26 -6.88
CA LYS A 59 -17.81 -2.07 -6.98
C LYS A 59 -18.11 -2.75 -5.63
N PRO A 60 -19.37 -2.71 -5.12
CA PRO A 60 -19.74 -3.32 -3.85
C PRO A 60 -19.38 -4.81 -3.76
N ARG A 61 -19.56 -5.55 -4.85
CA ARG A 61 -19.20 -6.97 -4.93
C ARG A 61 -17.70 -7.19 -4.72
N THR A 62 -16.85 -6.36 -5.31
CA THR A 62 -15.40 -6.43 -5.13
C THR A 62 -15.00 -6.13 -3.70
N LYS A 63 -15.63 -5.13 -3.06
CA LYS A 63 -15.42 -4.84 -1.63
C LYS A 63 -15.78 -6.02 -0.75
N MET A 64 -16.87 -6.74 -1.04
CA MET A 64 -17.22 -7.97 -0.33
C MET A 64 -16.16 -9.06 -0.49
N ILE A 65 -15.63 -9.24 -1.70
CA ILE A 65 -14.55 -10.20 -1.99
C ILE A 65 -13.27 -9.82 -1.23
N LEU A 66 -12.87 -8.55 -1.25
CA LEU A 66 -11.70 -8.05 -0.51
C LEU A 66 -11.86 -8.28 1.01
N LYS A 67 -13.05 -8.07 1.57
CA LYS A 67 -13.30 -8.37 3.00
C LYS A 67 -13.19 -9.87 3.31
N ALA A 68 -13.77 -10.72 2.47
CA ALA A 68 -13.65 -12.18 2.64
C ALA A 68 -12.19 -12.63 2.51
N LEU A 69 -11.45 -12.06 1.56
CA LEU A 69 -10.05 -12.32 1.34
C LEU A 69 -9.20 -11.89 2.55
N ARG A 70 -9.43 -10.68 3.08
CA ARG A 70 -8.76 -10.18 4.29
C ARG A 70 -8.88 -11.15 5.45
N THR A 71 -10.09 -11.66 5.71
CA THR A 71 -10.32 -12.65 6.78
C THR A 71 -9.51 -13.93 6.55
N ASN A 72 -9.46 -14.44 5.32
CA ASN A 72 -8.69 -15.64 4.99
C ASN A 72 -7.17 -15.43 5.13
N LEU A 73 -6.66 -14.29 4.66
CA LEU A 73 -5.25 -13.92 4.81
C LEU A 73 -4.85 -13.76 6.28
N LYS A 74 -5.70 -13.12 7.09
CA LYS A 74 -5.48 -13.00 8.53
C LYS A 74 -5.43 -14.36 9.22
N LEU A 75 -6.34 -15.26 8.88
CA LEU A 75 -6.32 -16.64 9.39
C LEU A 75 -5.01 -17.34 9.02
N ALA A 76 -4.52 -17.23 7.77
CA ALA A 76 -3.24 -17.82 7.39
C ALA A 76 -2.05 -17.26 8.19
N ILE A 77 -2.05 -15.96 8.47
CA ILE A 77 -1.04 -15.33 9.34
C ILE A 77 -1.12 -15.91 10.76
N ASP A 78 -2.32 -16.03 11.32
CA ASP A 78 -2.55 -16.56 12.67
C ASP A 78 -2.19 -18.04 12.80
N TYR A 79 -2.32 -18.82 11.73
CA TYR A 79 -1.84 -20.20 11.63
C TYR A 79 -0.32 -20.31 11.38
N GLY A 80 0.41 -19.20 11.33
CA GLY A 80 1.86 -19.18 11.23
C GLY A 80 2.42 -19.38 9.82
N LEU A 81 1.59 -19.34 8.77
CA LEU A 81 2.04 -19.50 7.39
C LEU A 81 2.92 -18.34 6.89
N ALA A 82 2.89 -17.20 7.59
CA ALA A 82 3.70 -16.02 7.28
C ALA A 82 5.21 -16.32 7.28
N LYS A 83 5.68 -17.29 8.09
CA LYS A 83 7.10 -17.72 8.10
C LYS A 83 7.54 -18.37 6.79
N SER A 84 6.61 -18.96 6.03
CA SER A 84 6.88 -19.66 4.78
C SER A 84 6.41 -18.92 3.53
N GLN A 85 5.77 -17.76 3.68
CA GLN A 85 5.20 -16.99 2.58
C GLN A 85 5.51 -15.51 2.82
N SER A 86 6.57 -15.02 2.17
CA SER A 86 7.10 -13.66 2.30
C SER A 86 6.02 -12.61 2.04
N ASP A 87 5.19 -12.84 1.02
CA ASP A 87 4.26 -11.82 0.48
C ASP A 87 2.90 -11.84 1.18
N LEU A 88 2.67 -12.77 2.12
CA LEU A 88 1.41 -12.93 2.82
C LEU A 88 1.03 -11.68 3.62
N THR A 89 2.00 -11.14 4.37
CA THR A 89 1.82 -9.94 5.19
C THR A 89 1.49 -8.72 4.34
N ALA A 90 2.24 -8.52 3.24
CA ALA A 90 2.00 -7.42 2.31
C ALA A 90 0.61 -7.56 1.65
N SER A 91 0.26 -8.76 1.17
CA SER A 91 -1.05 -9.03 0.57
C SER A 91 -2.20 -8.77 1.56
N PHE A 92 -2.03 -9.12 2.84
CA PHE A 92 -3.01 -8.82 3.88
C PHE A 92 -3.19 -7.32 4.09
N LEU A 93 -2.09 -6.57 4.27
CA LEU A 93 -2.13 -5.12 4.52
C LEU A 93 -2.70 -4.36 3.32
N GLN A 94 -2.30 -4.73 2.09
CA GLN A 94 -2.88 -4.18 0.86
C GLN A 94 -4.39 -4.43 0.78
N THR A 95 -4.83 -5.67 1.03
CA THR A 95 -6.24 -6.04 1.02
C THR A 95 -7.03 -5.28 2.09
N LEU A 96 -6.43 -5.07 3.27
CA LEU A 96 -7.02 -4.27 4.34
C LEU A 96 -7.22 -2.81 3.91
N ILE A 97 -6.19 -2.18 3.33
CA ILE A 97 -6.30 -0.81 2.81
C ILE A 97 -7.39 -0.71 1.75
N MET A 98 -7.37 -1.63 0.78
CA MET A 98 -8.33 -1.64 -0.33
C MET A 98 -9.78 -1.91 0.11
N SER A 99 -9.99 -2.66 1.20
CA SER A 99 -11.34 -2.96 1.70
C SER A 99 -11.87 -1.88 2.64
N GLU A 100 -11.06 -1.40 3.58
CA GLU A 100 -11.53 -0.62 4.73
C GLU A 100 -10.57 0.52 5.17
N GLY A 101 -9.38 0.65 4.57
CA GLY A 101 -8.36 1.60 5.03
C GLY A 101 -8.44 3.01 4.47
N ASP A 102 -9.38 3.32 3.58
CA ASP A 102 -9.51 4.63 2.92
C ASP A 102 -9.50 5.80 3.92
N LYS A 103 -10.35 5.75 4.95
CA LYS A 103 -10.42 6.77 5.99
C LYS A 103 -9.08 6.96 6.72
N TRP A 104 -8.36 5.87 6.97
CA TRP A 104 -7.05 5.95 7.64
C TRP A 104 -6.01 6.60 6.73
N VAL A 105 -5.96 6.21 5.45
CA VAL A 105 -5.04 6.80 4.46
C VAL A 105 -5.26 8.31 4.39
N TRP A 106 -6.49 8.79 4.19
CA TRP A 106 -6.76 10.23 4.10
C TRP A 106 -6.44 10.99 5.38
N ALA A 107 -6.70 10.42 6.54
CA ALA A 107 -6.30 11.02 7.81
C ALA A 107 -4.78 11.17 7.93
N GLN A 108 -4.01 10.17 7.47
CA GLN A 108 -2.56 10.27 7.43
C GLN A 108 -2.09 11.25 6.36
N VAL A 109 -2.70 11.29 5.17
CA VAL A 109 -2.37 12.26 4.12
C VAL A 109 -2.49 13.69 4.65
N SER A 110 -3.58 14.03 5.34
CA SER A 110 -3.74 15.35 5.97
C SER A 110 -2.72 15.62 7.08
N SER A 111 -2.28 14.59 7.81
CA SER A 111 -1.25 14.75 8.85
C SER A 111 0.13 14.98 8.25
N ILE A 112 0.48 14.22 7.21
CA ILE A 112 1.77 14.31 6.53
C ILE A 112 1.85 15.56 5.68
N SER A 113 0.75 16.02 5.07
CA SER A 113 0.69 17.29 4.35
C SER A 113 1.04 18.47 5.28
N ARG A 114 0.50 18.48 6.51
CA ARG A 114 0.88 19.46 7.55
C ARG A 114 2.33 19.33 7.99
N ALA A 115 2.83 18.11 8.18
CA ALA A 115 4.23 17.89 8.55
C ALA A 115 5.19 18.39 7.47
N LEU A 116 4.87 18.16 6.19
CA LEU A 116 5.63 18.68 5.06
C LEU A 116 5.63 20.21 5.02
N SER A 117 4.49 20.84 5.32
CA SER A 117 4.36 22.30 5.38
C SER A 117 5.14 22.91 6.55
N ALA A 118 5.20 22.23 7.69
CA ALA A 118 6.03 22.62 8.84
C ALA A 118 7.53 22.41 8.59
N GLY A 119 7.89 21.71 7.51
CA GLY A 119 9.26 21.45 7.15
C GLY A 119 9.97 20.47 8.07
N ASN A 120 11.26 20.71 8.32
CA ASN A 120 12.12 19.79 9.07
C ASN A 120 11.62 19.59 10.51
N VAL A 121 11.07 20.65 11.11
CA VAL A 121 10.44 20.59 12.45
C VAL A 121 9.27 19.60 12.47
N GLY A 122 8.57 19.43 11.34
CA GLY A 122 7.48 18.47 11.20
C GLY A 122 7.93 17.01 11.11
N GLN A 123 9.22 16.74 10.84
CA GLN A 123 9.78 15.40 10.62
C GLN A 123 8.87 14.51 9.76
N PRO A 124 8.46 14.96 8.54
CA PRO A 124 7.44 14.28 7.74
C PRO A 124 7.76 12.81 7.43
N VAL A 125 9.04 12.45 7.22
CA VAL A 125 9.43 11.06 6.89
C VAL A 125 9.26 10.16 8.10
N LYS A 126 9.79 10.58 9.26
CA LYS A 126 9.61 9.87 10.52
C LYS A 126 8.15 9.78 10.95
N ALA A 127 7.36 10.83 10.72
CA ALA A 127 5.93 10.83 11.00
C ALA A 127 5.19 9.81 10.14
N ALA A 128 5.51 9.73 8.85
CA ALA A 128 4.95 8.75 7.92
C ALA A 128 5.35 7.31 8.30
N ASP A 129 6.64 7.04 8.54
CA ASP A 129 7.11 5.72 8.98
C ASP A 129 6.41 5.27 10.26
N SER A 130 6.38 6.15 11.26
CA SER A 130 5.73 5.86 12.55
C SER A 130 4.25 5.56 12.39
N ALA A 131 3.54 6.29 11.51
CA ALA A 131 2.13 6.06 11.25
C ALA A 131 1.88 4.69 10.62
N VAL A 132 2.63 4.35 9.56
CA VAL A 132 2.51 3.07 8.85
C VAL A 132 2.90 1.91 9.77
N ARG A 133 3.99 2.04 10.52
CA ARG A 133 4.45 1.03 11.47
C ARG A 133 3.41 0.76 12.54
N ARG A 134 2.84 1.81 13.15
CA ARG A 134 1.73 1.66 14.13
C ARG A 134 0.50 1.00 13.54
N PHE A 135 0.14 1.34 12.30
CA PHE A 135 -0.97 0.71 11.60
C PHE A 135 -0.71 -0.78 11.40
N ALA A 136 0.45 -1.14 10.84
CA ALA A 136 0.76 -2.53 10.55
C ALA A 136 0.89 -3.39 11.82
N THR A 137 1.55 -2.88 12.87
CA THR A 137 1.67 -3.64 14.14
C THR A 137 0.32 -3.84 14.81
N LYS A 138 -0.57 -2.84 14.78
CA LYS A 138 -1.93 -2.96 15.31
C LYS A 138 -2.72 -4.08 14.61
N GLU A 139 -2.64 -4.14 13.28
CA GLU A 139 -3.45 -5.05 12.47
C GLU A 139 -2.88 -6.49 12.42
N LEU A 140 -1.57 -6.63 12.59
CA LEU A 140 -0.87 -7.92 12.64
C LEU A 140 -0.84 -8.54 14.06
N GLY A 141 -0.98 -7.72 15.11
CA GLY A 141 -0.98 -8.20 16.49
C GLY A 141 0.35 -8.87 16.89
N LYS A 142 0.30 -10.08 17.45
CA LYS A 142 1.47 -10.85 17.92
C LYS A 142 2.27 -11.54 16.79
N ALA A 143 1.88 -11.36 15.52
CA ALA A 143 2.63 -11.92 14.41
C ALA A 143 4.05 -11.33 14.42
N HIS A 144 5.06 -12.19 14.39
CA HIS A 144 6.46 -11.75 14.45
C HIS A 144 6.75 -10.86 13.24
N ALA A 145 7.51 -9.78 13.46
CA ALA A 145 7.97 -8.92 12.38
C ALA A 145 8.81 -9.74 11.39
N ILE A 146 8.42 -9.73 10.12
CA ILE A 146 9.10 -10.42 9.01
C ILE A 146 9.80 -9.34 8.18
N ALA A 147 10.93 -9.65 7.54
CA ALA A 147 11.63 -8.71 6.66
C ALA A 147 10.70 -8.06 5.60
N THR A 148 9.71 -8.79 5.10
CA THR A 148 8.72 -8.27 4.14
C THR A 148 7.78 -7.21 4.72
N LEU A 149 7.63 -7.15 6.04
CA LEU A 149 6.92 -6.06 6.69
C LEU A 149 7.70 -4.75 6.55
N GLU A 150 9.03 -4.77 6.67
CA GLU A 150 9.84 -3.56 6.53
C GLU A 150 9.83 -3.02 5.10
N ASP A 151 9.83 -3.90 4.09
CA ASP A 151 9.69 -3.49 2.69
C ASP A 151 8.32 -2.84 2.42
N TYR A 152 7.24 -3.42 2.97
CA TYR A 152 5.91 -2.83 2.91
C TYR A 152 5.89 -1.46 3.59
N ILE A 153 6.44 -1.36 4.81
CA ILE A 153 6.47 -0.11 5.57
C ILE A 153 7.20 0.96 4.76
N ALA A 154 8.37 0.65 4.21
CA ALA A 154 9.15 1.61 3.45
C ALA A 154 8.42 2.09 2.17
N ASN A 155 7.74 1.20 1.44
CA ASN A 155 6.91 1.61 0.30
C ASN A 155 5.75 2.52 0.72
N ALA A 156 4.98 2.09 1.71
CA ALA A 156 3.84 2.83 2.26
C ALA A 156 4.24 4.21 2.82
N THR A 157 5.43 4.33 3.42
CA THR A 157 5.99 5.61 3.88
C THR A 157 6.23 6.56 2.71
N GLY A 158 6.86 6.08 1.63
CA GLY A 158 7.05 6.86 0.41
C GLY A 158 5.73 7.31 -0.20
N ASP A 159 4.73 6.42 -0.22
CA ASP A 159 3.40 6.73 -0.72
C ASP A 159 2.70 7.81 0.10
N LEU A 160 2.75 7.76 1.44
CA LEU A 160 2.18 8.82 2.28
C LEU A 160 2.83 10.18 2.02
N LEU A 161 4.14 10.22 1.78
CA LEU A 161 4.84 11.46 1.46
C LEU A 161 4.41 12.02 0.10
N MET A 162 4.29 11.18 -0.93
CA MET A 162 3.79 11.59 -2.25
C MET A 162 2.34 12.08 -2.19
N LEU A 163 1.47 11.35 -1.49
CA LEU A 163 0.07 11.72 -1.32
C LEU A 163 -0.07 13.02 -0.51
N GLY A 164 0.70 13.18 0.56
CA GLY A 164 0.72 14.39 1.39
C GLY A 164 1.21 15.62 0.62
N ALA A 165 2.30 15.48 -0.14
CA ALA A 165 2.84 16.57 -0.96
C ALA A 165 1.89 16.94 -2.11
N TRP A 166 1.25 15.95 -2.74
CA TRP A 166 0.24 16.20 -3.77
C TRP A 166 -1.01 16.87 -3.17
N SER A 167 -1.42 16.50 -1.96
CA SER A 167 -2.53 17.17 -1.26
C SER A 167 -2.26 18.66 -1.07
N ASN A 168 -1.03 19.05 -0.69
CA ASN A 168 -0.66 20.47 -0.60
C ASN A 168 -0.67 21.17 -1.98
N ALA A 169 -0.28 20.48 -3.05
CA ALA A 169 -0.31 21.04 -4.39
C ALA A 169 -1.75 21.31 -4.89
N LEU A 170 -2.70 20.44 -4.53
CA LEU A 170 -4.11 20.57 -4.88
C LEU A 170 -4.81 21.77 -4.23
N GLU A 171 -4.23 22.38 -3.18
CA GLU A 171 -4.75 23.63 -2.62
C GLU A 171 -4.66 24.80 -3.61
N THR A 172 -3.73 24.72 -4.57
CA THR A 172 -3.49 25.76 -5.58
C THR A 172 -3.79 25.27 -7.01
N ILE A 173 -3.63 23.98 -7.27
CA ILE A 173 -3.79 23.38 -8.60
C ILE A 173 -5.17 22.70 -8.69
N GLN A 174 -5.91 23.01 -9.75
CA GLN A 174 -7.10 22.23 -10.12
C GLN A 174 -6.67 20.88 -10.70
N GLY A 175 -6.56 19.87 -9.83
CA GLY A 175 -6.16 18.52 -10.19
C GLY A 175 -7.00 17.47 -9.47
N GLU A 176 -6.74 16.21 -9.80
CA GLU A 176 -7.43 15.07 -9.20
C GLU A 176 -6.61 14.46 -8.06
N ILE A 177 -7.31 13.95 -7.05
CA ILE A 177 -6.68 13.16 -5.99
C ILE A 177 -6.14 11.84 -6.54
N ILE A 178 -5.01 11.38 -5.99
CA ILE A 178 -4.52 10.03 -6.27
C ILE A 178 -5.37 9.05 -5.43
N PRO A 179 -5.98 8.01 -6.02
CA PRO A 179 -6.86 7.14 -5.27
C PRO A 179 -6.16 6.40 -4.14
N SER A 180 -6.80 6.34 -2.96
CA SER A 180 -6.25 5.67 -1.77
C SER A 180 -5.97 4.18 -1.98
N TYR A 181 -6.69 3.51 -2.88
CA TYR A 181 -6.49 2.09 -3.18
C TYR A 181 -5.21 1.82 -4.01
N TYR A 182 -4.44 2.84 -4.38
CA TYR A 182 -3.07 2.70 -4.88
C TYR A 182 -2.03 2.56 -3.76
N PHE A 183 -2.38 2.97 -2.55
CA PHE A 183 -1.48 3.00 -1.42
C PHE A 183 -0.84 1.64 -1.14
N ALA A 184 0.49 1.64 -1.02
CA ALA A 184 1.34 0.50 -0.75
C ALA A 184 1.20 -0.65 -1.78
N ARG A 185 0.83 -0.33 -3.03
CA ARG A 185 0.72 -1.29 -4.15
C ARG A 185 1.73 -0.97 -5.23
N ASP A 186 2.83 -1.71 -5.21
CA ASP A 186 3.93 -1.61 -6.17
C ASP A 186 4.33 -0.14 -6.42
N ASP A 187 4.34 0.29 -7.69
CA ASP A 187 4.69 1.65 -8.14
C ASP A 187 3.47 2.51 -8.52
N ARG A 188 2.24 2.13 -8.13
CA ARG A 188 1.00 2.79 -8.58
C ARG A 188 0.89 4.24 -8.11
N VAL A 189 1.17 4.53 -6.85
CA VAL A 189 1.16 5.92 -6.34
C VAL A 189 2.24 6.75 -7.03
N TYR A 190 3.46 6.20 -7.17
CA TYR A 190 4.55 6.88 -7.86
C TYR A 190 4.20 7.22 -9.31
N LYS A 191 3.65 6.27 -10.07
CA LYS A 191 3.22 6.50 -11.47
C LYS A 191 2.14 7.59 -11.55
N ALA A 192 1.12 7.51 -10.70
CA ALA A 192 0.07 8.52 -10.67
C ALA A 192 0.65 9.90 -10.28
N PHE A 193 1.52 9.95 -9.28
CA PHE A 193 2.19 11.16 -8.84
C PHE A 193 3.00 11.82 -9.95
N VAL A 194 3.85 11.06 -10.64
CA VAL A 194 4.65 11.56 -11.77
C VAL A 194 3.77 12.07 -12.92
N ASP A 195 2.74 11.31 -13.29
CA ASP A 195 1.78 11.71 -14.31
C ASP A 195 1.10 13.04 -13.95
N ARG A 196 0.67 13.22 -12.70
CA ARG A 196 0.11 14.51 -12.24
C ARG A 196 1.13 15.65 -12.27
N LEU A 197 2.37 15.40 -11.84
CA LEU A 197 3.43 16.40 -11.90
C LEU A 197 3.71 16.85 -13.34
N ASP A 198 3.71 15.91 -14.28
CA ASP A 198 3.97 16.21 -15.69
C ASP A 198 2.79 16.95 -16.33
N ARG A 199 1.55 16.53 -16.06
CA ARG A 199 0.33 17.23 -16.54
C ARG A 199 0.23 18.67 -16.06
N HIS A 200 0.63 18.94 -14.82
CA HIS A 200 0.50 20.26 -14.20
C HIS A 200 1.83 21.04 -14.14
N LYS A 201 2.85 20.63 -14.92
CA LYS A 201 4.21 21.17 -14.84
C LYS A 201 4.26 22.70 -14.91
N LEU A 202 3.53 23.33 -15.84
CA LEU A 202 3.52 24.78 -16.00
C LEU A 202 2.93 25.49 -14.78
N THR A 203 1.75 25.04 -14.33
CA THR A 203 1.08 25.59 -13.14
C THR A 203 1.94 25.41 -11.91
N ILE A 204 2.56 24.24 -11.73
CA ILE A 204 3.49 23.96 -10.63
C ILE A 204 4.61 25.01 -10.59
N GLN A 205 5.20 25.36 -11.74
CA GLN A 205 6.30 26.32 -11.81
C GLN A 205 5.88 27.74 -11.46
N THR A 206 4.64 28.15 -11.77
CA THR A 206 4.19 29.52 -11.56
C THR A 206 3.51 29.74 -10.21
N SER A 207 2.80 28.76 -9.67
CA SER A 207 1.89 28.97 -8.53
C SER A 207 2.39 28.41 -7.20
N LEU A 208 3.17 27.33 -7.18
CA LEU A 208 3.57 26.69 -5.93
C LEU A 208 4.75 27.40 -5.25
N THR A 209 4.84 27.25 -3.93
CA THR A 209 5.96 27.78 -3.14
C THR A 209 7.28 27.10 -3.51
N ARG A 210 8.41 27.78 -3.25
CA ARG A 210 9.75 27.25 -3.54
C ARG A 210 10.01 25.93 -2.80
N ARG A 211 9.55 25.84 -1.54
CA ARG A 211 9.64 24.64 -0.71
C ARG A 211 8.85 23.48 -1.30
N LEU A 212 7.58 23.69 -1.66
CA LEU A 212 6.75 22.62 -2.20
C LEU A 212 7.28 22.11 -3.55
N LYS A 213 7.74 23.01 -4.44
CA LYS A 213 8.41 22.62 -5.69
C LYS A 213 9.63 21.73 -5.44
N TRP A 214 10.44 22.07 -4.44
CA TRP A 214 11.59 21.28 -4.04
C TRP A 214 11.18 19.91 -3.48
N GLN A 215 10.19 19.85 -2.60
CA GLN A 215 9.65 18.59 -2.05
C GLN A 215 9.15 17.67 -3.18
N LEU A 216 8.35 18.18 -4.11
CA LEU A 216 7.83 17.40 -5.24
C LEU A 216 8.97 16.85 -6.13
N ARG A 217 10.01 17.66 -6.36
CA ARG A 217 11.19 17.24 -7.14
C ARG A 217 11.99 16.16 -6.43
N ILE A 218 12.24 16.30 -5.13
CA ILE A 218 12.97 15.28 -4.35
C ILE A 218 12.19 13.97 -4.33
N LEU A 219 10.89 14.03 -4.02
CA LEU A 219 10.04 12.83 -4.01
C LEU A 219 10.07 12.12 -5.36
N ARG A 220 9.93 12.86 -6.47
CA ARG A 220 10.06 12.30 -7.83
C ARG A 220 11.42 11.64 -8.05
N THR A 221 12.51 12.30 -7.65
CA THR A 221 13.88 11.86 -7.96
C THR A 221 14.28 10.65 -7.13
N VAL A 222 14.07 10.71 -5.81
CA VAL A 222 14.49 9.65 -4.88
C VAL A 222 13.63 8.39 -5.04
N LEU A 223 12.32 8.54 -5.30
CA LEU A 223 11.43 7.40 -5.46
C LEU A 223 11.48 6.78 -6.87
N ALA A 224 12.20 7.38 -7.82
CA ALA A 224 12.37 6.85 -9.16
C ALA A 224 13.15 5.51 -9.19
N GLY A 225 12.92 4.76 -10.26
CA GLY A 225 13.69 3.55 -10.58
C GLY A 225 13.43 2.35 -9.65
N ARG A 226 14.01 1.21 -10.02
CA ARG A 226 13.89 -0.07 -9.28
C ARG A 226 15.23 -0.61 -8.76
N THR A 227 16.32 0.12 -9.00
CA THR A 227 17.69 -0.27 -8.63
C THR A 227 17.97 -0.11 -7.14
N THR A 228 17.21 0.74 -6.46
CA THR A 228 17.38 1.07 -5.04
C THR A 228 16.18 0.54 -4.25
N THR A 229 16.45 -0.12 -3.11
CA THR A 229 15.40 -0.62 -2.22
C THR A 229 14.60 0.52 -1.61
N TYR A 230 13.33 0.28 -1.28
CA TYR A 230 12.48 1.29 -0.64
C TYR A 230 13.03 1.77 0.68
N ARG A 231 13.62 0.87 1.48
CA ARG A 231 14.30 1.25 2.73
C ARG A 231 15.36 2.33 2.48
N ARG A 232 16.23 2.12 1.49
CA ARG A 232 17.26 3.10 1.15
C ARG A 232 16.68 4.40 0.59
N LYS A 233 15.58 4.33 -0.17
CA LYS A 233 14.86 5.53 -0.63
C LYS A 233 14.30 6.34 0.55
N VAL A 234 13.71 5.69 1.55
CA VAL A 234 13.20 6.35 2.77
C VAL A 234 14.33 6.98 3.57
N GLU A 235 15.48 6.31 3.72
CA GLU A 235 16.67 6.89 4.37
C GLU A 235 17.14 8.17 3.66
N LEU A 236 17.21 8.15 2.32
CA LEU A 236 17.56 9.34 1.54
C LEU A 236 16.53 10.46 1.70
N LEU A 237 15.24 10.14 1.73
CA LEU A 237 14.19 11.11 1.99
C LEU A 237 14.29 11.72 3.39
N ALA A 238 14.64 10.93 4.41
CA ALA A 238 14.82 11.44 5.78
C ALA A 238 15.97 12.45 5.85
N VAL A 239 17.11 12.13 5.21
CA VAL A 239 18.25 13.06 5.11
C VAL A 239 17.84 14.38 4.46
N GLU A 240 16.99 14.35 3.43
CA GLU A 240 16.59 15.57 2.73
C GLU A 240 15.46 16.34 3.44
N LEU A 241 14.41 15.65 3.92
CA LEU A 241 13.16 16.25 4.37
C LEU A 241 13.05 16.43 5.89
N ASP A 242 13.76 15.61 6.68
CA ASP A 242 13.72 15.68 8.15
C ASP A 242 14.99 16.36 8.69
N ASP A 243 16.17 16.01 8.16
CA ASP A 243 17.47 16.42 8.74
C ASP A 243 18.25 17.47 7.91
N GLY A 244 17.96 17.59 6.61
CA GLY A 244 18.75 18.41 5.68
C GLY A 244 18.42 19.90 5.78
N ASP A 245 19.30 20.76 5.27
CA ASP A 245 19.12 22.23 5.36
C ASP A 245 17.84 22.74 4.65
N GLY A 246 17.23 21.92 3.78
CA GLY A 246 16.01 22.25 3.05
C GLY A 246 16.22 23.35 2.00
N VAL A 247 15.13 24.05 1.65
CA VAL A 247 15.11 25.30 0.88
C VAL A 247 14.51 26.41 1.72
#